data_AF-A0A7C4Z3C2-F1
#
_entry.id   AF-A0A7C4Z3C2-F1
#
_cell.length_a   1.000
_cell.length_b   1.000
_cell.length_c   1.000
_cell.angle_alpha   90.00
_cell.angle_beta   90.00
_cell.angle_gamma   90.00
#
_symmetry.space_group_name_H-M   'P 1'
#
loop_
_entity.id
_entity.type
_entity.pdbx_description
1 polymer ?
#
loop_
_entity_poly.entity_id
_entity_poly.type
_entity_poly.pdbx_seq_one_letter_code
_entity_poly.pdbx_strand_id
1 'polypeptide(L)'
;MVTQIPFSLLFLLSLLLVAVICFLVGWLLAERKWRKQIILEREDATKRSRAVIGGQFSEQLAPYLPGFPYKPTEVKFLGKPTDFIVFEGLDEKAISRVVFV
;
A
#
# COMPACT_ATOMS: atom_id res chain seq x y z
N MET A 1 67.07 7.36 22.45
CA MET A 1 66.44 8.51 21.77
C MET A 1 64.96 8.21 21.64
N VAL A 2 64.13 8.76 22.53
CA VAL A 2 62.67 8.58 22.46
C VAL A 2 62.14 9.68 21.55
N THR A 3 61.54 9.29 20.44
CA THR A 3 60.88 10.21 19.50
C THR A 3 59.68 10.85 20.18
N GLN A 4 59.77 12.14 20.50
CA GLN A 4 58.61 12.89 21.00
C GLN A 4 57.65 13.11 19.83
N ILE A 5 56.54 12.37 19.84
CA ILE A 5 55.45 12.55 18.89
C ILE A 5 54.92 13.99 19.09
N PRO A 6 54.86 14.82 18.03
CA PRO A 6 54.40 16.19 18.18
C PRO A 6 52.94 16.20 18.61
N PHE A 7 52.61 17.01 19.61
CA PHE A 7 51.27 17.14 20.18
C PHE A 7 50.19 17.43 19.13
N SER A 8 50.55 18.15 18.06
CA SER A 8 49.69 18.43 16.90
C SER A 8 49.25 17.17 16.15
N LEU A 9 50.11 16.15 16.06
CA LEU A 9 49.78 14.88 15.39
C LEU A 9 48.77 14.09 16.21
N LEU A 10 48.94 14.04 17.54
CA LEU A 10 47.98 13.41 18.45
C LEU A 10 46.61 14.10 18.39
N PHE A 11 46.61 15.44 18.34
CA PHE A 11 45.39 16.22 18.22
C PHE A 11 44.64 15.95 16.90
N LEU A 12 45.35 15.92 15.77
CA LEU A 12 44.78 15.58 14.46
C LEU A 12 44.22 14.16 14.44
N LEU A 13 44.93 13.21 15.05
CA LEU A 13 44.51 11.81 15.10
C LEU A 13 43.26 11.62 15.98
N SER A 14 43.16 12.37 17.08
CA SER A 14 41.95 12.44 17.91
C SER A 14 40.76 13.02 17.13
N LEU A 15 40.94 14.11 16.40
CA LEU A 15 39.87 14.74 15.61
C LEU A 15 39.38 13.81 14.48
N LEU A 16 40.31 13.13 13.81
CA LEU A 16 39.99 12.15 12.79
C LEU A 16 39.22 10.95 13.39
N LEU A 17 39.63 10.47 14.55
CA LEU A 17 38.96 9.38 15.25
C LEU A 17 37.52 9.77 15.64
N VAL A 18 37.31 10.98 16.15
CA VAL A 18 35.95 11.50 16.45
C VAL A 18 35.11 11.59 15.18
N ALA A 19 35.65 12.15 14.10
CA ALA A 19 34.92 12.26 12.83
C ALA A 19 34.50 10.89 12.28
N VAL A 20 35.40 9.89 12.34
CA VAL A 20 35.12 8.52 11.93
C VAL A 20 34.02 7.91 12.81
N ILE A 21 34.08 8.06 14.13
CA ILE A 21 33.02 7.57 15.02
C ILE A 21 31.68 8.22 14.71
N CYS A 22 31.64 9.55 14.55
CA CYS A 22 30.41 10.27 14.20
C CYS A 22 29.83 9.78 12.87
N PHE A 23 30.67 9.58 11.85
CA PHE A 23 30.24 9.05 10.56
C PHE A 23 29.69 7.63 10.68
N LEU A 24 30.39 6.73 11.38
CA LEU A 24 29.94 5.34 11.57
C LEU A 24 28.62 5.26 12.33
N VAL A 25 28.46 6.04 13.40
CA VAL A 25 27.22 6.10 14.18
C VAL A 25 26.08 6.67 13.32
N GLY A 26 26.32 7.76 12.59
CA GLY A 26 25.35 8.35 11.68
C GLY A 26 24.87 7.37 10.60
N TRP A 27 25.82 6.66 9.97
CA TRP A 27 25.54 5.64 8.98
C TRP A 27 24.69 4.50 9.55
N LEU A 28 25.04 3.98 10.73
CA LEU A 28 24.29 2.89 11.37
C LEU A 28 22.85 3.28 11.74
N LEU A 29 22.64 4.51 12.21
CA LEU A 29 21.31 5.02 12.54
C LEU A 29 20.45 5.23 11.28
N ALA A 30 21.04 5.76 10.20
CA ALA A 30 20.38 5.93 8.92
C ALA A 30 19.90 4.59 8.33
N GLU A 31 20.79 3.60 8.32
CA GLU A 31 20.51 2.26 7.80
C GLU A 31 19.33 1.59 8.53
N ARG A 32 19.27 1.72 9.86
CA ARG A 32 18.15 1.19 10.66
C ARG A 32 16.84 1.91 10.36
N LYS A 33 16.87 3.22 10.15
CA LYS A 33 15.67 4.00 9.83
C LYS A 33 15.12 3.62 8.46
N TRP A 34 15.98 3.52 7.45
CA TRP A 34 15.59 3.13 6.09
C TRP A 34 15.00 1.72 6.04
N ARG A 35 15.60 0.75 6.72
CA ARG A 35 15.04 -0.62 6.78
C ARG A 35 13.64 -0.66 7.36
N LYS A 36 13.37 0.12 8.41
CA LYS A 36 12.02 0.21 9.00
C LYS A 36 11.03 0.88 8.05
N GLN A 37 11.43 1.96 7.38
CA GLN A 37 10.57 2.66 6.43
C GLN A 37 10.16 1.75 5.26
N ILE A 38 11.09 0.99 4.69
CA ILE A 38 10.80 0.06 3.58
C ILE A 38 9.75 -0.98 3.98
N ILE A 39 9.83 -1.53 5.21
CA ILE A 39 8.85 -2.51 5.69
C ILE A 39 7.48 -1.85 5.84
N LEU A 40 7.42 -0.68 6.49
CA LEU A 40 6.17 0.06 6.69
C LEU A 40 5.51 0.46 5.37
N GLU A 41 6.28 0.95 4.40
CA GLU A 41 5.77 1.33 3.08
C GLU A 41 5.22 0.11 2.31
N ARG A 42 5.88 -1.05 2.41
CA ARG A 42 5.39 -2.30 1.80
C ARG A 42 4.09 -2.77 2.44
N GLU A 43 3.99 -2.70 3.76
CA GLU A 43 2.76 -3.04 4.47
C GLU A 43 1.61 -2.10 4.11
N ASP A 44 1.86 -0.78 4.06
CA ASP A 44 0.86 0.21 3.68
C ASP A 44 0.40 0.00 2.23
N ALA A 45 1.33 -0.20 1.29
CA ALA A 45 1.01 -0.51 -0.10
C ALA A 45 0.12 -1.76 -0.21
N THR A 46 0.42 -2.81 0.55
CA THR A 46 -0.38 -4.04 0.56
C THR A 46 -1.77 -3.81 1.16
N LYS A 47 -1.88 -3.04 2.25
CA LYS A 47 -3.17 -2.70 2.88
C LYS A 47 -4.05 -1.90 1.94
N ARG A 48 -3.50 -0.87 1.30
CA ARG A 48 -4.24 -0.04 0.32
C ARG A 48 -4.69 -0.86 -0.88
N SER A 49 -3.81 -1.70 -1.42
CA SER A 49 -4.15 -2.59 -2.54
C SER A 49 -5.32 -3.52 -2.17
N ARG A 50 -5.26 -4.15 -1.00
CA ARG A 50 -6.35 -5.01 -0.50
C ARG A 50 -7.66 -4.24 -0.30
N ALA A 51 -7.61 -3.01 0.21
CA ALA A 51 -8.80 -2.19 0.38
C ALA A 51 -9.44 -1.82 -0.97
N VAL A 52 -8.64 -1.47 -1.97
CA VAL A 52 -9.12 -1.14 -3.33
C VAL A 52 -9.70 -2.37 -4.01
N ILE A 53 -8.96 -3.48 -4.06
CA ILE A 53 -9.41 -4.73 -4.68
C ILE A 53 -10.65 -5.27 -3.97
N GLY A 54 -10.66 -5.21 -2.63
CA GLY A 54 -11.80 -5.60 -1.81
C GLY A 54 -13.05 -4.79 -2.16
N GLY A 55 -12.93 -3.47 -2.26
CA GLY A 55 -14.04 -2.59 -2.66
C GLY A 55 -14.58 -2.93 -4.06
N GLN A 56 -13.70 -3.08 -5.05
CA GLN A 56 -14.08 -3.44 -6.42
C GLN A 56 -14.77 -4.81 -6.48
N PHE A 57 -14.30 -5.77 -5.68
CA PHE A 57 -14.89 -7.09 -5.62
C PHE A 57 -16.24 -7.08 -4.89
N SER A 58 -16.36 -6.29 -3.83
CA SER A 58 -17.64 -6.06 -3.13
C SER A 58 -18.69 -5.43 -4.04
N GLU A 59 -18.31 -4.50 -4.91
CA GLU A 59 -19.20 -3.97 -5.95
C GLU A 59 -19.69 -5.12 -6.85
N GLN A 60 -18.81 -5.93 -7.43
CA GLN A 60 -19.23 -7.05 -8.29
C GLN A 60 -20.10 -8.10 -7.59
N LEU A 61 -19.90 -8.32 -6.29
CA LEU A 61 -20.67 -9.27 -5.49
C LEU A 61 -21.99 -8.72 -4.95
N ALA A 62 -22.23 -7.41 -5.05
CA ALA A 62 -23.44 -6.78 -4.50
C ALA A 62 -24.75 -7.48 -4.89
N PRO A 63 -24.95 -7.98 -6.13
CA PRO A 63 -26.17 -8.68 -6.52
C PRO A 63 -26.46 -9.98 -5.75
N TYR A 64 -25.43 -10.57 -5.14
CA TYR A 64 -25.52 -11.82 -4.38
C TYR A 64 -25.68 -11.61 -2.87
N LEU A 65 -25.61 -10.37 -2.39
CA LEU A 65 -25.72 -10.05 -0.97
C LEU A 65 -27.19 -9.93 -0.53
N PRO A 66 -27.50 -10.24 0.74
CA PRO A 66 -28.85 -10.09 1.26
C PRO A 66 -29.29 -8.62 1.22
N GLY A 67 -30.52 -8.38 0.74
CA GLY A 67 -31.10 -7.05 0.62
C GLY A 67 -30.88 -6.36 -0.73
N PHE A 68 -30.17 -6.97 -1.68
CA PHE A 68 -30.14 -6.46 -3.05
C PHE A 68 -31.54 -6.58 -3.70
N PRO A 69 -32.06 -5.51 -4.34
CA PRO A 69 -33.47 -5.44 -4.76
C PRO A 69 -33.83 -6.30 -5.96
N TYR A 70 -32.86 -6.88 -6.66
CA TYR A 70 -33.06 -7.65 -7.89
C TYR A 70 -32.48 -9.06 -7.79
N LYS A 71 -32.96 -9.99 -8.61
CA LYS A 71 -32.40 -11.34 -8.69
C LYS A 71 -30.99 -11.29 -9.30
N PRO A 72 -29.97 -11.94 -8.71
CA PRO A 72 -28.62 -11.95 -9.26
C PRO A 72 -28.51 -12.53 -10.69
N THR A 73 -29.44 -13.40 -11.11
CA THR A 73 -29.52 -13.97 -12.47
C THR A 73 -29.89 -12.94 -13.54
N GLU A 74 -30.64 -11.90 -13.15
CA GLU A 74 -31.15 -10.85 -14.03
C GLU A 74 -30.24 -9.60 -14.07
N VAL A 75 -29.18 -9.60 -13.26
CA VAL A 75 -28.25 -8.47 -13.10
C VAL A 75 -26.96 -8.73 -13.87
N LYS A 76 -26.49 -7.72 -14.62
CA LYS A 76 -25.19 -7.72 -15.30
C LYS A 76 -24.35 -6.56 -14.79
N PHE A 77 -23.13 -6.87 -14.34
CA PHE A 77 -22.15 -5.86 -13.97
C PHE A 77 -21.62 -5.14 -15.22
N LEU A 78 -21.52 -3.82 -15.14
CA LEU A 78 -21.00 -2.94 -16.21
C LEU A 78 -19.79 -2.12 -15.72
N GLY A 79 -19.87 -1.55 -14.52
CA GLY A 79 -18.82 -0.73 -13.90
C GLY A 79 -18.99 0.78 -14.16
N LYS A 80 -18.08 1.60 -13.63
CA LYS A 80 -18.28 3.07 -13.61
C LYS A 80 -18.48 3.68 -15.02
N PRO A 81 -19.46 4.59 -15.20
CA PRO A 81 -20.25 5.31 -14.18
C PRO A 81 -21.53 4.61 -13.67
N THR A 82 -21.88 3.43 -14.18
CA THR A 82 -23.14 2.73 -13.85
C THR A 82 -22.82 1.28 -13.53
N ASP A 83 -22.92 0.87 -12.27
CA ASP A 83 -22.34 -0.38 -11.81
C ASP A 83 -23.06 -1.59 -12.39
N PHE A 84 -24.39 -1.51 -12.58
CA PHE A 84 -25.18 -2.62 -13.10
C PHE A 84 -26.24 -2.23 -14.14
N ILE A 85 -26.56 -3.21 -14.98
CA ILE A 85 -27.76 -3.23 -15.81
C ILE A 85 -28.62 -4.42 -15.37
N VAL A 86 -29.88 -4.16 -15.05
CA VAL A 86 -30.84 -5.19 -14.64
C VAL A 86 -31.86 -5.40 -15.75
N PHE A 87 -32.06 -6.65 -16.15
CA PHE A 87 -33.08 -7.06 -17.11
C PHE A 87 -34.24 -7.75 -16.38
N GLU A 88 -35.14 -6.97 -15.82
CA GLU A 88 -36.25 -7.46 -15.00
C GLU A 88 -37.19 -8.35 -15.84
N GLY A 89 -37.32 -9.63 -15.47
CA GLY A 89 -38.08 -10.63 -16.24
C GLY A 89 -37.24 -11.49 -17.20
N LEU A 90 -35.90 -11.42 -17.12
CA LEU A 90 -34.99 -12.20 -17.96
C LEU A 90 -35.13 -13.71 -17.72
N ASP A 91 -35.32 -14.13 -16.47
CA ASP A 91 -35.49 -15.55 -16.12
C ASP A 91 -36.77 -16.13 -16.76
N GLU A 92 -37.83 -15.33 -16.82
CA GLU A 92 -39.11 -15.66 -17.44
C GLU A 92 -39.10 -15.52 -18.98
N LYS A 93 -37.94 -15.19 -19.58
CA LYS A 93 -37.77 -14.92 -21.03
C LYS A 93 -38.65 -13.78 -21.57
N ALA A 94 -39.10 -12.89 -20.70
CA ALA A 94 -39.97 -11.78 -21.04
C ALA A 94 -39.52 -10.52 -20.28
N ILE A 95 -38.60 -9.78 -20.89
CA ILE A 95 -38.05 -8.56 -20.28
C ILE A 95 -39.14 -7.50 -20.19
N SER A 96 -39.46 -7.10 -18.96
CA SER A 96 -40.50 -6.10 -18.65
C SER A 96 -39.90 -4.71 -18.47
N ARG A 97 -38.67 -4.62 -17.97
CA ARG A 97 -37.97 -3.36 -17.68
C ARG A 97 -36.46 -3.55 -17.74
N VAL A 98 -35.76 -2.50 -18.17
CA VAL A 98 -34.30 -2.37 -18.04
C VAL A 98 -34.00 -1.26 -17.04
N VAL A 99 -33.22 -1.56 -15.99
CA VAL A 99 -32.83 -0.60 -14.95
C VAL A 99 -31.31 -0.43 -14.95
N PHE A 100 -30.87 0.82 -14.86
CA PHE A 100 -29.48 1.20 -14.69
C PHE A 100 -29.27 1.57 -13.23
N VAL A 101 -28.37 0.88 -12.54
CA VAL A 101 -28.06 1.06 -11.12
C VAL A 101 -26.65 1.59 -10.97
#